data_AF-A0A3D3TGA8-F1
#
_entry.id   AF-A0A3D3TGA8-F1
#
_cell.length_a   1.000
_cell.length_b   1.000
_cell.length_c   1.000
_cell.angle_alpha   90.00
_cell.angle_beta   90.00
_cell.angle_gamma   90.00
#
_symmetry.space_group_name_H-M   'P 1'
#
loop_
_entity.id
_entity.type
_entity.pdbx_description
1 polymer ?
#
loop_
_entity_poly.entity_id
_entity_poly.type
_entity_poly.pdbx_seq_one_letter_code
_entity_poly.pdbx_strand_id
1 'polypeptide(L)'
;MLDILVRVADIAGKHGIPYWLSGGTLLGAVRHGGFIPWDDDIDIELLRPDYKKLLKILRKELPADLYLQTPSDKGYRLLFSKVRDRHSVVYEEDD
;
A
#
# COMPACT_ATOMS: atom_id res chain seq x y z
N MET A 1 -4.90 2.00 -9.17
CA MET A 1 -4.82 2.56 -7.80
C MET A 1 -5.89 1.95 -6.88
N LEU A 2 -7.20 2.19 -7.10
CA LEU A 2 -8.28 1.65 -6.24
C LEU A 2 -8.20 0.13 -6.03
N ASP A 3 -7.94 -0.63 -7.09
CA ASP A 3 -7.88 -2.10 -7.01
C ASP A 3 -6.81 -2.60 -6.03
N ILE A 4 -5.66 -1.91 -5.94
CA ILE A 4 -4.59 -2.28 -5.00
C ILE A 4 -5.10 -2.14 -3.56
N LEU A 5 -5.76 -1.03 -3.22
CA LEU A 5 -6.34 -0.83 -1.89
C LEU A 5 -7.40 -1.88 -1.58
N VAL A 6 -8.29 -2.18 -2.52
CA VAL A 6 -9.33 -3.21 -2.35
C VAL A 6 -8.71 -4.57 -2.07
N ARG A 7 -7.69 -4.98 -2.85
CA ARG A 7 -7.00 -6.27 -2.63
C ARG A 7 -6.32 -6.34 -1.27
N VAL A 8 -5.63 -5.28 -0.86
CA VAL A 8 -4.98 -5.24 0.47
C VAL A 8 -6.02 -5.22 1.59
N ALA A 9 -7.11 -4.48 1.43
CA ALA A 9 -8.22 -4.40 2.38
C ALA A 9 -8.92 -5.75 2.55
N ASP A 10 -9.21 -6.46 1.45
CA ASP A 10 -9.82 -7.79 1.48
C ASP A 10 -8.94 -8.79 2.25
N ILE A 11 -7.63 -8.79 1.98
CA ILE A 11 -6.67 -9.64 2.67
C ILE A 11 -6.60 -9.26 4.16
N ALA A 12 -6.50 -7.98 4.49
CA ALA A 12 -6.48 -7.51 5.88
C ALA A 12 -7.75 -7.91 6.63
N GLY A 13 -8.92 -7.71 6.02
CA GLY A 13 -10.23 -8.07 6.56
C GLY A 13 -10.38 -9.57 6.81
N LYS A 14 -9.99 -10.40 5.84
CA LYS A 14 -9.98 -11.87 5.99
C LYS A 14 -9.18 -12.36 7.20
N HIS A 15 -8.12 -11.64 7.57
CA HIS A 15 -7.21 -11.99 8.67
C HIS A 15 -7.45 -11.18 9.96
N GLY A 16 -8.52 -10.37 10.00
CA GLY A 16 -8.89 -9.53 11.14
C GLY A 16 -7.81 -8.50 11.51
N ILE A 17 -7.17 -7.91 10.51
CA ILE A 17 -6.08 -6.95 10.70
C ILE A 17 -6.63 -5.53 10.51
N PRO A 18 -6.67 -4.70 11.57
CA PRO A 18 -7.14 -3.33 11.46
C PRO A 18 -6.10 -2.46 10.73
N TYR A 19 -6.60 -1.51 9.94
CA TYR A 19 -5.82 -0.46 9.29
C TYR A 19 -6.69 0.82 9.21
N TRP A 20 -6.07 1.96 8.96
CA TRP A 20 -6.77 3.20 8.64
C TRP A 20 -6.13 3.89 7.45
N LEU A 21 -6.90 4.72 6.75
CA LEU A 21 -6.36 5.61 5.72
C LEU A 21 -5.52 6.70 6.40
N SER A 22 -4.40 7.08 5.80
CA SER A 22 -3.57 8.19 6.28
C SER A 22 -3.16 9.10 5.12
N GLY A 23 -2.36 10.13 5.42
CA GLY A 23 -1.74 10.99 4.41
C GLY A 23 -2.71 11.62 3.40
N GLY A 24 -2.27 11.65 2.14
CA GLY A 24 -3.05 12.18 1.01
C GLY A 24 -4.34 11.40 0.76
N THR A 25 -4.31 10.09 1.01
CA THR A 25 -5.48 9.21 0.86
C THR A 25 -6.61 9.58 1.82
N LEU A 26 -6.31 9.79 3.11
CA LEU A 26 -7.32 10.22 4.09
C LEU A 26 -7.86 11.62 3.75
N LEU A 27 -6.96 12.55 3.38
CA LEU A 27 -7.37 13.91 3.00
C LEU A 27 -8.27 13.89 1.76
N GLY A 28 -7.93 13.09 0.75
CA GLY A 28 -8.76 12.90 -0.44
C GLY A 28 -10.15 12.42 -0.06
N ALA A 29 -10.24 11.40 0.78
CA ALA A 29 -11.53 10.81 1.17
C ALA A 29 -12.46 11.85 1.81
N VAL A 30 -11.92 12.71 2.68
CA VAL A 30 -12.69 13.77 3.36
C VAL A 30 -12.99 14.95 2.44
N ARG A 31 -12.02 15.42 1.65
CA ARG A 31 -12.13 16.66 0.87
C ARG A 31 -12.83 16.48 -0.47
N HIS A 32 -12.54 15.38 -1.16
CA HIS A 32 -12.99 15.11 -2.54
C HIS A 32 -14.00 13.98 -2.64
N GLY A 33 -14.30 13.28 -1.52
CA GLY A 33 -15.17 12.10 -1.54
C GLY A 33 -14.54 10.90 -2.27
N GLY A 34 -13.22 10.88 -2.42
CA GLY A 34 -12.48 9.92 -3.23
C GLY A 34 -10.97 10.17 -3.13
N PHE A 35 -10.22 9.88 -4.18
CA PHE A 35 -8.79 10.20 -4.20
C PHE A 35 -8.56 11.68 -4.53
N ILE A 36 -7.39 12.20 -4.17
CA ILE A 36 -6.93 13.48 -4.74
C ILE A 36 -6.72 13.24 -6.25
N PRO A 37 -7.28 14.07 -7.16
CA PRO A 37 -7.27 13.76 -8.60
C PRO A 37 -5.88 13.63 -9.26
N TRP A 38 -4.84 14.13 -8.59
CA TRP A 38 -3.46 14.10 -9.04
C TRP A 38 -2.54 13.28 -8.12
N ASP A 39 -3.10 12.55 -7.13
CA ASP A 39 -2.34 11.55 -6.34
C ASP A 39 -2.03 10.34 -7.22
N ASP A 40 -0.85 9.77 -7.02
CA ASP A 40 -0.37 8.56 -7.71
C ASP A 40 -0.12 7.37 -6.76
N ASP A 41 -0.32 7.54 -5.45
CA ASP A 41 -0.21 6.48 -4.46
C ASP A 41 -1.37 6.43 -3.44
N ILE A 42 -1.30 5.43 -2.56
CA ILE A 42 -2.27 5.19 -1.50
C ILE A 42 -1.51 4.90 -0.21
N ASP A 43 -1.92 5.58 0.86
CA ASP A 43 -1.38 5.41 2.19
C ASP A 43 -2.40 4.77 3.14
N ILE A 44 -1.97 3.67 3.77
CA ILE A 44 -2.64 3.09 4.93
C ILE A 44 -1.64 2.87 6.06
N GLU A 45 -2.12 3.01 7.28
CA GLU A 45 -1.33 2.80 8.49
C GLU A 45 -1.92 1.67 9.34
N LEU A 46 -1.02 1.05 10.09
CA LEU A 46 -1.31 -0.07 10.97
C LEU A 46 -0.45 0.05 12.22
N LEU A 47 -0.93 -0.51 13.33
CA LEU A 47 -0.06 -0.73 14.49
C LEU A 47 1.08 -1.67 14.11
N ARG A 48 2.25 -1.46 14.72
CA ARG A 48 3.47 -2.20 14.37
C ARG A 48 3.32 -3.74 14.42
N PRO A 49 2.61 -4.34 15.39
CA PRO A 49 2.36 -5.79 15.40
C PRO A 49 1.54 -6.24 14.18
N ASP A 50 0.48 -5.51 13.85
CA ASP A 50 -0.42 -5.78 12.73
C ASP A 50 0.28 -5.60 11.38
N TYR A 51 1.07 -4.55 11.23
CA TYR A 51 1.95 -4.35 10.09
C TYR A 51 2.86 -5.57 9.86
N LYS A 52 3.58 -6.03 10.88
CA LYS A 52 4.46 -7.20 10.77
C LYS A 52 3.70 -8.47 10.39
N LYS A 53 2.47 -8.65 10.91
CA LYS A 53 1.60 -9.77 10.57
C LYS A 53 1.15 -9.69 9.11
N LEU A 54 0.67 -8.53 8.68
CA LEU A 54 0.18 -8.29 7.32
C LEU A 54 1.28 -8.53 6.28
N LEU A 55 2.51 -8.04 6.49
CA LEU A 55 3.61 -8.29 5.54
C LEU A 55 3.90 -9.78 5.31
N LYS A 56 3.71 -10.64 6.32
CA LYS A 56 3.89 -12.09 6.17
C LYS A 56 2.76 -12.72 5.34
N ILE A 57 1.55 -12.19 5.46
CA ILE A 57 0.37 -12.65 4.74
C ILE A 57 0.43 -12.18 3.28
N LEU A 58 0.73 -10.91 3.05
CA LEU A 58 0.83 -10.32 1.71
C LEU A 58 1.86 -11.06 0.84
N ARG A 59 3.00 -11.49 1.40
CA ARG A 59 3.97 -12.32 0.66
C ARG A 59 3.40 -13.64 0.11
N LYS A 60 2.30 -14.13 0.66
CA LYS A 60 1.68 -15.41 0.29
C LYS A 60 0.39 -15.25 -0.51
N GLU A 61 -0.37 -14.19 -0.24
CA GLU A 61 -1.73 -14.03 -0.76
C GLU A 61 -1.87 -12.89 -1.79
N LEU A 62 -0.82 -12.08 -2.01
CA LEU A 62 -0.87 -11.11 -3.10
C LEU A 62 -1.04 -11.83 -4.45
N PRO A 63 -1.91 -11.31 -5.33
CA PRO A 63 -2.06 -11.84 -6.68
C PRO A 63 -0.77 -11.60 -7.49
N ALA A 64 -0.57 -12.38 -8.55
CA ALA A 64 0.70 -12.45 -9.27
C ALA A 64 1.09 -11.15 -9.98
N ASP A 65 0.11 -10.30 -10.31
CA ASP A 65 0.25 -8.97 -10.89
C ASP A 65 0.72 -7.91 -9.88
N LEU A 66 0.65 -8.19 -8.59
CA LEU A 66 1.15 -7.32 -7.53
C LEU A 66 2.42 -7.89 -6.89
N TYR A 67 3.21 -7.02 -6.26
CA TYR A 67 4.34 -7.45 -5.43
C TYR A 67 4.53 -6.55 -4.23
N LEU A 68 5.04 -7.15 -3.16
CA LEU A 68 5.40 -6.45 -1.93
C LEU A 68 6.87 -6.06 -1.98
N GLN A 69 7.15 -4.77 -1.80
CA GLN A 69 8.48 -4.21 -1.60
C GLN A 69 8.59 -3.69 -0.17
N THR A 70 9.71 -3.93 0.49
CA THR A 70 9.93 -3.71 1.92
C THR A 70 11.30 -3.09 2.19
N PRO A 71 11.51 -2.49 3.37
CA PRO A 71 12.82 -1.96 3.79
C PRO A 71 13.99 -2.96 3.78
N SER A 72 13.71 -4.27 3.70
CA SER A 72 14.76 -5.29 3.57
C SER A 72 15.23 -5.52 2.13
N ASP A 73 14.55 -4.96 1.13
CA ASP A 73 14.90 -5.16 -0.27
C ASP A 73 16.07 -4.26 -0.70
N LYS A 74 17.02 -4.83 -1.45
CA LYS A 74 18.23 -4.11 -1.89
C LYS A 74 17.85 -2.86 -2.70
N GLY A 75 18.41 -1.71 -2.33
CA GLY A 75 18.19 -0.44 -3.04
C GLY A 75 16.91 0.30 -2.66
N TYR A 76 16.06 -0.28 -1.80
CA TYR A 76 14.86 0.39 -1.32
C TYR A 76 15.18 1.31 -0.14
N ARG A 77 14.91 2.62 -0.28
CA ARG A 77 15.37 3.66 0.66
C ARG A 77 14.33 4.13 1.67
N LEU A 78 13.09 3.65 1.57
CA LEU A 78 11.97 4.08 2.42
C LEU A 78 11.83 3.18 3.65
N LEU A 79 11.30 3.75 4.74
CA LEU A 79 11.13 3.05 6.03
C LEU A 79 9.82 2.23 6.11
N PHE A 80 8.96 2.33 5.11
CA PHE A 80 7.66 1.65 5.02
C PHE A 80 7.60 0.75 3.79
N SER A 81 6.74 -0.25 3.81
CA SER A 81 6.57 -1.18 2.68
C SER A 81 5.57 -0.64 1.67
N LYS A 82 5.75 -0.97 0.39
CA LYS A 82 4.81 -0.66 -0.70
C LYS A 82 4.31 -1.95 -1.34
N VAL A 83 3.02 -1.99 -1.65
CA VAL A 83 2.47 -2.94 -2.63
C VAL A 83 2.46 -2.22 -3.97
N ARG A 84 3.06 -2.84 -4.99
CA ARG A 84 3.22 -2.25 -6.32
C ARG A 84 2.61 -3.16 -7.37
N ASP A 85 2.06 -2.55 -8.40
CA ASP A 85 1.63 -3.26 -9.61
C ASP A 85 2.85 -3.50 -10.52
N ARG A 86 2.96 -4.72 -11.04
CA ARG A 86 4.04 -5.14 -11.94
C ARG A 86 3.91 -4.57 -13.35
N HIS A 87 2.72 -4.09 -13.71
CA HIS A 87 2.44 -3.52 -15.04
C HIS A 87 2.53 -1.99 -15.04
N SER A 88 2.95 -1.38 -13.93
CA SER A 88 3.13 0.06 -13.78
C SER A 88 4.61 0.43 -13.90
N VAL A 89 4.88 1.60 -14.47
CA VAL A 89 6.22 2.22 -14.54
C VAL A 89 6.20 3.51 -13.73
N VAL A 90 7.25 3.73 -12.95
CA VAL A 90 7.43 4.97 -12.19
C VAL A 90 8.56 5.76 -12.85
N TYR A 91 8.28 7.03 -13.14
CA TYR A 91 9.28 7.99 -13.58
C TYR A 91 9.71 8.82 -12.38
N GLU A 92 10.94 8.61 -11.90
CA GLU A 92 11.58 9.45 -10.90
C GLU A 92 12.72 10.19 -11.63
N GLU A 93 12.71 11.53 -11.61
CA GLU A 93 13.85 12.31 -12.07
C GLU A 93 14.95 12.18 -11.00
N ASP A 94 16.14 11.70 -11.40
CA ASP A 94 17.31 11.70 -10.54
C ASP A 94 17.78 13.16 -10.38
N ASP A 95 17.47 13.79 -9.24
CA ASP A 95 18.11 15.04 -8.79
C ASP A 95 19.56 14.80 -8.33
#